data_AF-A0A0Q6UH10-F1
#
_entry.id   AF-A0A0Q6UH10-F1
#
_cell.length_a   1.000
_cell.length_b   1.000
_cell.length_c   1.000
_cell.angle_alpha   90.00
_cell.angle_beta   90.00
_cell.angle_gamma   90.00
#
_symmetry.space_group_name_H-M   'P 1'
#
loop_
_entity.id
_entity.type
_entity.pdbx_description
1 polymer ?
#
loop_
_entity_poly.entity_id
_entity_poly.type
_entity_poly.pdbx_seq_one_letter_code
_entity_poly.pdbx_strand_id
1 'polypeptide(L)'
;MKFCKAELGDWGARATLTIAALMLMAASANAQQLPHSLRDALLGHKGPAEARRVAAPPVARYVSESGGAFVFDQAAPQPLIKFDNSTEVWVLSAQPASRGDVIYRNDLGEPMLRITKLGGVILFTDDAPMGAAAAVSGRASSIQPPAIISFNVFVQRVSIASARATRAAQHLVEFSTVQDVRPETSVLAADSATVVAEAFERMARKGDRSLISRIVRVLLAEGRKPSAALKDGALTITYSPDQGLAGRPSSKRIIKVLNR
;
A
#
# COMPACT_ATOMS: atom_id res chain seq x y z
N MET A 1 10.63 -37.77 38.03
CA MET A 1 10.54 -39.25 38.02
C MET A 1 10.38 -39.75 39.45
N LYS A 2 9.14 -39.99 39.86
CA LYS A 2 8.73 -40.76 41.03
C LYS A 2 7.41 -41.39 40.62
N PHE A 3 7.36 -42.71 40.48
CA PHE A 3 6.10 -43.45 40.45
C PHE A 3 6.31 -44.73 41.25
N CYS A 4 5.53 -44.80 42.34
CA CYS A 4 5.47 -45.91 43.26
C CYS A 4 4.73 -47.11 42.66
N LYS A 5 5.18 -48.27 43.15
CA LYS A 5 4.71 -49.64 42.98
C LYS A 5 3.32 -49.89 43.62
N ALA A 6 2.61 -50.85 43.01
CA ALA A 6 1.79 -51.95 43.56
C ALA A 6 0.57 -51.58 44.47
N GLU A 7 -0.54 -52.33 44.54
CA GLU A 7 -0.79 -53.79 44.61
C GLU A 7 -2.22 -54.08 44.05
N LEU A 8 -2.46 -55.12 43.24
CA LEU A 8 -2.95 -56.48 43.58
C LEU A 8 -4.20 -56.59 44.48
N GLY A 9 -5.20 -57.37 44.02
CA GLY A 9 -6.28 -57.88 44.86
C GLY A 9 -7.50 -58.41 44.08
N ASP A 10 -7.38 -59.63 43.58
CA ASP A 10 -8.44 -60.41 42.92
C ASP A 10 -9.29 -61.16 43.98
N TRP A 11 -10.62 -61.16 43.86
CA TRP A 11 -11.50 -62.05 44.65
C TRP A 11 -12.85 -62.33 43.98
N GLY A 12 -13.00 -63.56 43.51
CA GLY A 12 -14.03 -64.47 44.01
C GLY A 12 -15.45 -64.34 43.46
N ALA A 13 -15.74 -65.20 42.48
CA ALA A 13 -17.04 -65.48 41.91
C ALA A 13 -18.14 -65.87 42.93
N ARG A 14 -19.40 -65.53 42.60
CA ARG A 14 -20.54 -66.42 42.80
C ARG A 14 -21.76 -66.01 41.98
N ALA A 15 -22.31 -67.00 41.29
CA ALA A 15 -23.45 -66.93 40.40
C ALA A 15 -24.79 -66.92 41.16
N THR A 16 -25.77 -66.19 40.63
CA THR A 16 -27.20 -66.50 40.74
C THR A 16 -27.93 -66.11 39.46
N LEU A 17 -28.77 -67.04 39.01
CA LEU A 17 -29.55 -67.09 37.78
C LEU A 17 -30.91 -66.37 37.95
N THR A 18 -31.57 -66.15 36.80
CA THR A 18 -33.01 -65.82 36.56
C THR A 18 -33.35 -64.31 36.59
N ILE A 19 -34.11 -63.67 35.68
CA ILE A 19 -35.18 -64.05 34.71
C ILE A 19 -35.14 -63.09 33.49
N ALA A 20 -35.60 -63.58 32.34
CA ALA A 20 -35.69 -62.95 31.02
C ALA A 20 -36.58 -61.69 30.92
N ALA A 21 -36.21 -60.77 30.02
CA ALA A 21 -37.14 -59.98 29.21
C ALA A 21 -36.45 -59.47 27.93
N LEU A 22 -36.96 -59.92 26.78
CA LEU A 22 -36.61 -59.42 25.45
C LEU A 22 -36.91 -57.91 25.34
N MET A 23 -35.96 -57.11 24.87
CA MET A 23 -36.27 -55.91 24.07
C MET A 23 -35.21 -55.66 23.00
N LEU A 24 -35.72 -55.72 21.77
CA LEU A 24 -35.23 -55.31 20.46
C LEU A 24 -33.84 -54.67 20.34
N MET A 25 -32.99 -55.38 19.58
CA MET A 25 -31.94 -54.81 18.73
C MET A 25 -32.56 -53.84 17.71
N ALA A 26 -32.31 -52.54 17.86
CA ALA A 26 -32.39 -51.58 16.76
C ALA A 26 -30.98 -51.03 16.53
N ALA A 27 -30.26 -51.67 15.61
CA ALA A 27 -29.06 -51.09 15.02
C ALA A 27 -29.50 -49.84 14.24
N SER A 28 -29.21 -48.66 14.77
CA SER A 28 -29.29 -47.42 14.02
C SER A 28 -28.24 -47.48 12.92
N ALA A 29 -28.64 -47.93 11.73
CA ALA A 29 -27.87 -47.74 10.52
C ALA A 29 -27.66 -46.23 10.34
N ASN A 30 -26.40 -45.78 10.45
CA ASN A 30 -26.00 -44.47 9.96
C ASN A 30 -26.21 -44.46 8.44
N ALA A 31 -27.39 -44.04 8.00
CA ALA A 31 -27.64 -43.72 6.61
C ALA A 31 -26.81 -42.47 6.28
N GLN A 32 -25.62 -42.67 5.70
CA GLN A 32 -24.92 -41.62 4.97
C GLN A 32 -25.86 -41.14 3.86
N GLN A 33 -26.47 -39.96 4.08
CA GLN A 33 -27.27 -39.27 3.08
C GLN A 33 -26.42 -39.04 1.84
N LEU A 34 -26.67 -39.84 0.81
CA LEU A 34 -26.20 -39.57 -0.54
C LEU A 34 -26.81 -38.22 -1.01
N PRO A 35 -26.03 -37.36 -1.68
CA PRO A 35 -26.53 -36.08 -2.15
C PRO A 35 -27.72 -36.29 -3.09
N HIS A 36 -28.86 -35.68 -2.74
CA HIS A 36 -30.15 -35.84 -3.40
C HIS A 36 -30.25 -35.15 -4.77
N SER A 37 -29.17 -34.59 -5.31
CA SER A 37 -29.15 -34.11 -6.68
C SER A 37 -27.74 -34.08 -7.28
N LEU A 38 -27.65 -34.38 -8.59
CA LEU A 38 -26.42 -34.22 -9.39
C LEU A 38 -25.92 -32.77 -9.36
N ARG A 39 -26.83 -31.81 -9.14
CA ARG A 39 -26.55 -30.39 -8.95
C ARG A 39 -25.77 -30.14 -7.65
N ASP A 40 -26.08 -30.82 -6.55
CA ASP A 40 -25.34 -30.72 -5.29
C ASP A 40 -23.94 -31.37 -5.38
N ALA A 41 -23.82 -32.45 -6.16
CA ALA A 41 -22.54 -33.10 -6.40
C ALA A 41 -21.60 -32.27 -7.31
N LEU A 42 -22.15 -31.58 -8.31
CA LEU A 42 -21.38 -30.73 -9.23
C LEU A 42 -21.10 -29.33 -8.70
N LEU A 43 -22.00 -28.75 -7.90
CA LEU A 43 -21.85 -27.38 -7.39
C LEU A 43 -21.23 -27.33 -5.99
N GLY A 44 -21.11 -28.48 -5.32
CA GLY A 44 -20.55 -28.59 -3.98
C GLY A 44 -21.37 -27.84 -2.94
N HIS A 45 -21.31 -28.32 -1.71
CA HIS A 45 -21.77 -27.55 -0.56
C HIS A 45 -20.87 -26.31 -0.41
N LYS A 46 -21.13 -25.24 -1.17
CA LYS A 46 -20.63 -23.91 -0.85
C LYS A 46 -21.39 -23.44 0.38
N GLY A 47 -20.89 -23.83 1.55
CA GLY A 47 -21.28 -23.19 2.79
C GLY A 47 -21.09 -21.66 2.65
N PRO A 48 -21.75 -20.85 3.50
CA PRO A 48 -21.66 -19.39 3.47
C PRO A 48 -20.24 -18.82 3.72
N ALA A 49 -19.22 -19.68 3.74
CA ALA A 49 -17.80 -19.37 3.92
C ALA A 49 -17.03 -19.10 2.61
N GLU A 50 -17.57 -19.41 1.42
CA GLU A 50 -16.92 -19.04 0.15
C GLU A 50 -17.60 -17.82 -0.51
N ALA A 51 -16.82 -16.75 -0.60
CA ALA A 51 -17.01 -15.57 -1.46
C ALA A 51 -17.93 -14.43 -0.98
N ARG A 52 -18.10 -14.20 0.33
CA ARG A 52 -18.16 -12.80 0.77
C ARG A 52 -16.74 -12.25 0.68
N ARG A 53 -16.33 -11.76 -0.50
CA ARG A 53 -15.09 -10.98 -0.63
C ARG A 53 -15.17 -9.89 0.43
N VAL A 54 -14.41 -10.05 1.51
CA VAL A 54 -14.34 -9.06 2.57
C VAL A 54 -13.89 -7.78 1.88
N ALA A 55 -14.72 -6.74 1.94
CA ALA A 55 -14.35 -5.45 1.39
C ALA A 55 -12.97 -5.09 1.93
N ALA A 56 -12.07 -4.68 1.02
CA ALA A 56 -10.72 -4.34 1.43
C ALA A 56 -10.80 -3.27 2.55
N PRO A 57 -9.98 -3.40 3.61
CA PRO A 57 -9.97 -2.39 4.66
C PRO A 57 -9.62 -1.02 4.04
N PRO A 58 -10.07 0.10 4.64
CA PRO A 58 -9.81 1.45 4.11
C PRO A 58 -8.33 1.72 3.85
N VAL A 59 -7.46 1.09 4.65
CA VAL A 59 -6.02 1.06 4.41
C VAL A 59 -5.56 -0.39 4.31
N ALA A 60 -5.02 -0.75 3.14
CA ALA A 60 -4.60 -2.12 2.87
C ALA A 60 -3.28 -2.16 2.10
N ARG A 61 -2.52 -3.23 2.33
CA ARG A 61 -1.36 -3.59 1.51
C ARG A 61 -1.80 -4.50 0.39
N TYR A 62 -1.25 -4.27 -0.79
CA TYR A 62 -1.50 -5.03 -2.00
C TYR A 62 -0.19 -5.54 -2.58
N VAL A 63 -0.29 -6.66 -3.30
CA VAL A 63 0.80 -7.21 -4.13
C VAL A 63 0.28 -7.32 -5.55
N SER A 64 1.04 -6.82 -6.52
CA SER A 64 0.70 -6.90 -7.93
C SER A 64 1.23 -8.17 -8.57
N GLU A 65 0.51 -8.71 -9.55
CA GLU A 65 0.93 -9.88 -10.33
C GLU A 65 2.19 -9.63 -11.17
N SER A 66 2.43 -8.39 -11.60
CA SER A 66 3.66 -7.98 -12.28
C SER A 66 4.85 -7.86 -11.32
N GLY A 67 4.63 -8.09 -10.03
CA GLY A 67 5.60 -7.91 -8.97
C GLY A 67 5.47 -6.57 -8.26
N GLY A 68 6.10 -6.47 -7.10
CA GLY A 68 6.04 -5.30 -6.25
C GLY A 68 4.80 -5.24 -5.37
N ALA A 69 4.91 -4.39 -4.34
CA ALA A 69 3.87 -4.21 -3.35
C ALA A 69 3.69 -2.74 -3.03
N PHE A 70 2.50 -2.40 -2.58
CA PHE A 70 2.13 -1.03 -2.25
C PHE A 70 1.08 -1.00 -1.16
N VAL A 71 1.03 0.12 -0.44
CA VAL A 71 -0.07 0.47 0.44
C VAL A 71 -0.99 1.43 -0.30
N PHE A 72 -2.29 1.15 -0.25
CA PHE A 72 -3.33 2.07 -0.70
C PHE A 72 -4.19 2.47 0.50
N ASP A 73 -4.25 3.77 0.74
CA ASP A 73 -4.92 4.39 1.88
C ASP A 73 -6.05 5.28 1.36
N GLN A 74 -7.28 4.80 1.58
CA GLN A 74 -8.53 5.50 1.28
C GLN A 74 -9.11 6.17 2.52
N ALA A 75 -8.49 6.02 3.69
CA ALA A 75 -8.92 6.66 4.92
C ALA A 75 -8.45 8.12 5.01
N ALA A 76 -7.37 8.47 4.31
CA ALA A 76 -6.90 9.84 4.18
C ALA A 76 -7.90 10.74 3.43
N PRO A 77 -7.90 12.08 3.66
CA PRO A 77 -8.80 13.01 2.98
C PRO A 77 -8.73 12.97 1.45
N GLN A 78 -7.54 12.64 0.92
CA GLN A 78 -7.33 12.30 -0.48
C GLN A 78 -6.69 10.91 -0.53
N PRO A 79 -7.11 10.02 -1.44
CA PRO A 79 -6.55 8.68 -1.53
C PRO A 79 -5.03 8.74 -1.78
N LEU A 80 -4.29 7.95 -1.02
CA LEU A 80 -2.84 7.89 -1.09
C LEU A 80 -2.37 6.51 -1.54
N ILE A 81 -1.29 6.47 -2.33
CA ILE A 81 -0.57 5.22 -2.62
C ILE A 81 0.92 5.39 -2.32
N LYS A 82 1.53 4.39 -1.70
CA LYS A 82 2.97 4.30 -1.50
C LYS A 82 3.47 2.92 -1.92
N PHE A 83 4.44 2.88 -2.82
CA PHE A 83 5.12 1.64 -3.18
C PHE A 83 6.19 1.29 -2.14
N ASP A 84 6.45 0.00 -1.95
CA ASP A 84 7.46 -0.47 -1.00
C ASP A 84 8.89 -0.08 -1.46
N ASN A 85 9.12 -0.02 -2.76
CA ASN A 85 10.41 0.34 -3.38
C ASN A 85 10.59 1.85 -3.61
N SER A 86 9.68 2.70 -3.11
CA SER A 86 9.71 4.15 -3.30
C SER A 86 9.48 4.85 -1.98
N THR A 87 10.17 5.97 -1.81
CA THR A 87 9.95 6.85 -0.65
C THR A 87 8.76 7.79 -0.84
N GLU A 88 8.38 8.04 -2.09
CA GLU A 88 7.28 8.93 -2.43
C GLU A 88 5.91 8.33 -2.06
N VAL A 89 5.14 9.14 -1.34
CA VAL A 89 3.70 8.98 -1.17
C VAL A 89 3.01 9.80 -2.24
N TRP A 90 2.25 9.11 -3.10
CA TRP A 90 1.49 9.71 -4.18
C TRP A 90 0.10 10.07 -3.69
N VAL A 91 -0.33 11.26 -4.11
CA VAL A 91 -1.71 11.72 -3.88
C VAL A 91 -2.51 11.47 -5.15
N LEU A 92 -3.69 10.87 -4.97
CA LEU A 92 -4.51 10.41 -6.08
C LEU A 92 -5.83 11.19 -6.15
N SER A 93 -6.25 11.46 -7.37
CA SER A 93 -7.60 11.97 -7.67
C SER A 93 -8.49 10.82 -8.12
N ALA A 94 -9.63 10.65 -7.46
CA ALA A 94 -10.61 9.62 -7.82
C ALA A 94 -11.51 10.12 -8.97
N GLN A 95 -11.63 9.32 -10.04
CA GLN A 95 -12.52 9.60 -11.16
C GLN A 95 -13.44 8.41 -11.41
N PRO A 96 -14.78 8.60 -11.41
CA PRO A 96 -15.71 7.56 -11.82
C PRO A 96 -15.43 7.09 -13.25
N ALA A 97 -15.52 5.79 -13.47
CA ALA A 97 -15.33 5.14 -14.76
C ALA A 97 -16.54 4.26 -15.11
N SER A 98 -16.49 3.64 -16.29
CA SER A 98 -17.55 2.75 -16.78
C SER A 98 -17.87 1.63 -15.78
N ARG A 99 -19.14 1.20 -15.73
CA ARG A 99 -19.60 0.04 -14.94
C ARG A 99 -19.46 0.19 -13.41
N GLY A 100 -19.31 1.42 -12.91
CA GLY A 100 -19.18 1.69 -11.48
C GLY A 100 -17.75 1.47 -10.95
N ASP A 101 -16.77 1.43 -11.86
CA ASP A 101 -15.37 1.42 -11.50
C ASP A 101 -14.91 2.83 -11.10
N VAL A 102 -13.79 2.91 -10.39
CA VAL A 102 -13.10 4.16 -10.05
C VAL A 102 -11.67 4.07 -10.54
N ILE A 103 -11.23 5.06 -11.32
CA ILE A 103 -9.84 5.22 -11.73
C ILE A 103 -9.22 6.31 -10.86
N TYR A 104 -8.12 5.98 -10.20
CA TYR A 104 -7.32 6.90 -9.43
C TYR A 104 -6.13 7.37 -10.26
N ARG A 105 -5.97 8.69 -10.34
CA ARG A 105 -4.96 9.32 -11.19
C ARG A 105 -3.96 10.13 -10.38
N ASN A 106 -2.72 10.17 -10.84
CA ASN A 106 -1.69 11.04 -10.28
C ASN A 106 -1.96 12.51 -10.61
N ASP A 107 -1.07 13.36 -10.12
CA ASP A 107 -1.12 14.81 -10.32
C ASP A 107 -1.00 15.21 -11.80
N LEU A 108 -0.40 14.37 -12.66
CA LEU A 108 -0.34 14.52 -14.13
C LEU A 108 -1.58 14.01 -14.87
N GLY A 109 -2.56 13.44 -14.16
CA GLY A 109 -3.78 12.87 -14.74
C GLY A 109 -3.59 11.46 -15.32
N GLU A 110 -2.45 10.82 -15.11
CA GLU A 110 -2.19 9.46 -15.56
C GLU A 110 -2.82 8.45 -14.59
N PRO A 111 -3.43 7.35 -15.10
CA PRO A 111 -3.98 6.32 -14.24
C PRO A 111 -2.87 5.63 -13.44
N MET A 112 -3.08 5.46 -12.14
CA MET A 112 -2.19 4.68 -11.26
C MET A 112 -2.89 3.44 -10.70
N LEU A 113 -4.18 3.56 -10.38
CA LEU A 113 -4.98 2.44 -9.89
C LEU A 113 -6.36 2.48 -10.53
N ARG A 114 -6.94 1.32 -10.79
CA ARG A 114 -8.38 1.16 -11.06
C ARG A 114 -8.96 0.17 -10.07
N ILE A 115 -10.06 0.55 -9.45
CA ILE A 115 -10.85 -0.33 -8.60
C ILE A 115 -12.14 -0.63 -9.33
N THR A 116 -12.38 -1.91 -9.56
CA THR A 116 -13.61 -2.38 -10.20
C THR A 116 -14.77 -2.32 -9.21
N LYS A 117 -16.01 -2.26 -9.71
CA LYS A 117 -17.22 -2.35 -8.87
C LYS A 117 -17.21 -3.56 -7.91
N LEU A 118 -16.56 -4.65 -8.31
CA LEU A 118 -16.44 -5.89 -7.51
C LEU A 118 -15.25 -5.89 -6.54
N GLY A 119 -14.56 -4.76 -6.38
CA GLY A 119 -13.41 -4.59 -5.49
C GLY A 119 -12.08 -5.14 -6.02
N GLY A 120 -12.03 -5.57 -7.29
CA GLY A 120 -10.78 -5.97 -7.93
C GLY A 120 -9.90 -4.74 -8.20
N VAL A 121 -8.61 -4.83 -7.89
CA VAL A 121 -7.64 -3.73 -8.06
C VAL A 121 -6.73 -4.01 -9.24
N ILE A 122 -6.54 -3.02 -10.09
CA ILE A 122 -5.61 -3.04 -11.23
C ILE A 122 -4.63 -1.89 -11.04
N LEU A 123 -3.33 -2.20 -10.97
CA LEU A 123 -2.24 -1.25 -10.83
C LEU A 123 -1.67 -0.90 -12.20
N PHE A 124 -1.47 0.38 -12.48
CA PHE A 124 -0.80 0.87 -13.68
C PHE A 124 0.56 1.45 -13.30
N THR A 125 1.63 0.93 -13.93
CA THR A 125 3.00 1.41 -13.75
C THR A 125 3.66 1.59 -15.12
N ASP A 126 4.84 2.22 -15.15
CA ASP A 126 5.64 2.32 -16.37
C ASP A 126 6.00 0.92 -16.93
N ASP A 127 6.22 -0.08 -16.05
CA ASP A 127 6.56 -1.46 -16.42
C ASP A 127 5.32 -2.33 -16.75
N ALA A 128 4.14 -1.93 -16.28
CA ALA A 128 2.86 -2.59 -16.55
C ALA A 128 1.82 -1.56 -17.07
N PRO A 129 2.02 -0.99 -18.27
CA PRO A 129 1.17 0.07 -18.81
C PRO A 129 -0.24 -0.42 -19.15
N MET A 130 -0.40 -1.70 -19.45
CA MET A 130 -1.70 -2.35 -19.68
C MET A 130 -2.46 -2.66 -18.39
N GLY A 131 -1.86 -2.39 -17.24
CA GLY A 131 -2.38 -2.73 -15.94
C GLY A 131 -1.98 -4.14 -15.52
N ALA A 132 -1.77 -4.31 -14.22
CA ALA A 132 -1.50 -5.58 -13.57
C ALA A 132 -2.48 -5.76 -12.41
N ALA A 133 -3.12 -6.93 -12.33
CA ALA A 133 -4.00 -7.24 -11.20
C ALA A 133 -3.24 -7.15 -9.87
N ALA A 134 -3.91 -6.68 -8.83
CA ALA A 134 -3.35 -6.59 -7.49
C ALA A 134 -4.31 -7.20 -6.48
N ALA A 135 -3.76 -8.04 -5.61
CA ALA A 135 -4.49 -8.72 -4.55
C ALA A 135 -4.16 -8.10 -3.19
N VAL A 136 -5.15 -8.02 -2.30
CA VAL A 136 -4.93 -7.60 -0.91
C VAL A 136 -4.03 -8.63 -0.23
N SER A 137 -2.90 -8.19 0.30
CA SER A 137 -2.00 -9.04 1.09
C SER A 137 -2.20 -8.88 2.60
N GLY A 138 -2.86 -7.81 3.05
CA GLY A 138 -3.14 -7.59 4.46
C GLY A 138 -3.60 -6.18 4.79
N ARG A 139 -3.90 -5.95 6.08
CA ARG A 139 -4.12 -4.60 6.62
C ARG A 139 -2.82 -3.80 6.62
N ALA A 140 -2.92 -2.48 6.52
CA ALA A 140 -1.80 -1.56 6.65
C ALA A 140 -2.18 -0.38 7.54
N SER A 141 -1.18 0.31 8.06
CA SER A 141 -1.35 1.59 8.77
C SER A 141 -1.48 2.74 7.77
N SER A 142 -2.17 3.81 8.18
CA SER A 142 -2.29 5.01 7.34
C SER A 142 -0.91 5.55 6.97
N ILE A 143 -0.79 5.96 5.71
CA ILE A 143 0.42 6.58 5.15
C ILE A 143 0.29 8.11 5.09
N GLN A 144 -0.80 8.66 5.63
CA GLN A 144 -0.95 10.09 5.83
C GLN A 144 0.17 10.59 6.76
N PRO A 145 0.98 11.58 6.33
CA PRO A 145 2.00 12.13 7.19
C PRO A 145 1.35 12.91 8.35
N PRO A 146 2.09 13.12 9.46
CA PRO A 146 1.64 14.00 10.53
C PRO A 146 1.37 15.41 9.99
N ALA A 147 0.50 16.17 10.66
CA ALA A 147 0.17 17.54 10.24
C ALA A 147 1.35 18.51 10.39
N ILE A 148 2.19 18.30 11.41
CA ILE A 148 3.38 19.10 11.69
C ILE A 148 4.55 18.17 12.07
N ILE A 149 5.78 18.60 11.79
CA ILE A 149 7.00 17.95 12.29
C ILE A 149 7.86 18.97 13.04
N SER A 150 8.69 18.48 13.96
CA SER A 150 9.67 19.34 14.62
C SER A 150 10.73 19.83 13.63
N PHE A 151 11.35 20.96 13.92
CA PHE A 151 12.42 21.52 13.10
C PHE A 151 13.59 20.53 12.91
N ASN A 152 13.96 19.78 13.95
CA ASN A 152 15.01 18.77 13.86
C ASN A 152 14.66 17.65 12.87
N VAL A 153 13.41 17.17 12.88
CA VAL A 153 12.95 16.15 11.92
C VAL A 153 12.89 16.72 10.50
N PHE A 154 12.49 17.99 10.36
CA PHE A 154 12.51 18.71 9.08
C PHE A 154 13.94 18.76 8.51
N VAL A 155 14.90 19.29 9.28
CA VAL A 155 16.31 19.37 8.87
C VAL A 155 16.87 17.99 8.52
N GLN A 156 16.60 16.98 9.35
CA GLN A 156 17.03 15.62 9.09
C GLN A 156 16.49 15.07 7.75
N ARG A 157 15.20 15.28 7.46
CA ARG A 157 14.58 14.81 6.20
C ARG A 157 15.15 15.52 4.98
N VAL A 158 15.34 16.83 5.05
CA VAL A 158 15.95 17.62 3.97
C VAL A 158 17.40 17.19 3.74
N SER A 159 18.18 16.98 4.79
CA SER A 159 19.57 16.48 4.69
C SER A 159 19.64 15.09 4.05
N ILE A 160 18.76 14.16 4.44
CA ILE A 160 18.68 12.84 3.81
C ILE A 160 18.32 12.95 2.32
N ALA A 161 17.34 13.79 1.99
CA ALA A 161 16.93 14.02 0.62
C ALA A 161 18.04 14.65 -0.24
N SER A 162 18.73 15.67 0.28
CA SER A 162 19.88 16.30 -0.39
C SER A 162 21.02 15.30 -0.63
N ALA A 163 21.35 14.47 0.37
CA ALA A 163 22.37 13.43 0.22
C ALA A 163 21.99 12.39 -0.85
N ARG A 164 20.71 12.00 -0.93
CA ARG A 164 20.19 11.12 -1.97
C ARG A 164 20.30 11.76 -3.36
N ALA A 165 19.84 13.00 -3.51
CA ALA A 165 19.92 13.73 -4.78
C ALA A 165 21.37 13.93 -5.23
N THR A 166 22.27 14.34 -4.32
CA THR A 166 23.71 14.49 -4.56
C THR A 166 24.34 13.19 -5.06
N ARG A 167 24.02 12.04 -4.44
CA ARG A 167 24.52 10.73 -4.90
C ARG A 167 24.00 10.38 -6.30
N ALA A 168 22.72 10.63 -6.58
CA ALA A 168 22.14 10.36 -7.88
C ALA A 168 22.76 11.24 -8.99
N ALA A 169 23.00 12.52 -8.69
CA ALA A 169 23.60 13.50 -9.59
C ALA A 169 25.14 13.35 -9.75
N GLN A 170 25.81 12.68 -8.81
CA GLN A 170 27.28 12.55 -8.74
C GLN A 170 28.05 13.87 -8.57
N HIS A 171 27.38 14.91 -8.07
CA HIS A 171 27.99 16.15 -7.60
C HIS A 171 27.11 16.76 -6.50
N LEU A 172 27.65 17.73 -5.75
CA LEU A 172 26.90 18.40 -4.70
C LEU A 172 25.67 19.12 -5.28
N VAL A 173 24.50 18.83 -4.70
CA VAL A 173 23.25 19.54 -4.97
C VAL A 173 22.79 20.20 -3.67
N GLU A 174 22.86 21.52 -3.61
CA GLU A 174 22.42 22.29 -2.45
C GLU A 174 20.90 22.29 -2.36
N PHE A 175 20.35 22.11 -1.16
CA PHE A 175 18.91 22.26 -0.90
C PHE A 175 18.72 23.45 0.01
N SER A 176 17.90 24.41 -0.42
CA SER A 176 17.56 25.57 0.41
C SER A 176 16.07 25.88 0.31
N THR A 177 15.54 26.55 1.32
CA THR A 177 14.17 27.08 1.31
C THR A 177 14.22 28.55 0.92
N VAL A 178 13.24 29.01 0.15
CA VAL A 178 13.14 30.42 -0.25
C VAL A 178 12.52 31.27 0.86
N GLN A 179 11.59 30.69 1.61
CA GLN A 179 10.98 31.29 2.79
C GLN A 179 11.37 30.51 4.05
N ASP A 180 11.25 31.14 5.21
CA ASP A 180 11.38 30.47 6.49
C ASP A 180 10.29 29.40 6.64
N VAL A 181 10.71 28.21 7.07
CA VAL A 181 9.79 27.08 7.26
C VAL A 181 9.08 27.22 8.58
N ARG A 182 7.75 27.25 8.51
CA ARG A 182 6.85 27.32 9.66
C ARG A 182 6.40 25.90 10.05
N PRO A 183 5.98 25.64 11.29
CA PRO A 183 5.53 24.31 11.70
C PRO A 183 4.48 23.71 10.77
N GLU A 184 3.54 24.52 10.28
CA GLU A 184 2.45 24.14 9.38
C GLU A 184 2.92 23.81 7.94
N THR A 185 4.06 24.35 7.49
CA THR A 185 4.62 24.07 6.16
C THR A 185 5.75 23.05 6.18
N SER A 186 6.27 22.72 7.37
CA SER A 186 7.41 21.83 7.59
C SER A 186 7.28 20.47 6.91
N VAL A 187 6.10 19.85 7.00
CA VAL A 187 5.83 18.53 6.43
C VAL A 187 5.89 18.58 4.91
N LEU A 188 5.23 19.58 4.32
CA LEU A 188 5.13 19.71 2.86
C LEU A 188 6.48 20.10 2.25
N ALA A 189 7.25 20.96 2.93
CA ALA A 189 8.61 21.32 2.51
C ALA A 189 9.57 20.11 2.59
N ALA A 190 9.61 19.38 3.71
CA ALA A 190 10.45 18.18 3.86
C ALA A 190 10.09 17.08 2.86
N ASP A 191 8.80 16.90 2.59
CA ASP A 191 8.35 15.88 1.65
C ASP A 191 8.62 16.32 0.20
N SER A 192 8.46 17.61 -0.13
CA SER A 192 8.91 18.13 -1.43
C SER A 192 10.39 17.83 -1.68
N ALA A 193 11.26 17.98 -0.67
CA ALA A 193 12.66 17.57 -0.78
C ALA A 193 12.81 16.07 -1.06
N THR A 194 12.03 15.23 -0.37
CA THR A 194 12.03 13.77 -0.55
C THR A 194 11.59 13.38 -1.96
N VAL A 195 10.56 14.03 -2.51
CA VAL A 195 10.06 13.79 -3.87
C VAL A 195 11.06 14.25 -4.93
N VAL A 196 11.80 15.34 -4.68
CA VAL A 196 12.92 15.73 -5.54
C VAL A 196 13.98 14.63 -5.57
N ALA A 197 14.43 14.14 -4.40
CA ALA A 197 15.41 13.06 -4.34
C ALA A 197 14.95 11.81 -5.10
N GLU A 198 13.67 11.45 -4.98
CA GLU A 198 13.05 10.36 -5.75
C GLU A 198 13.12 10.62 -7.26
N ALA A 199 12.84 11.84 -7.72
CA ALA A 199 12.96 12.21 -9.14
C ALA A 199 14.40 12.06 -9.66
N PHE A 200 15.39 12.56 -8.91
CA PHE A 200 16.81 12.43 -9.25
C PHE A 200 17.24 10.96 -9.35
N GLU A 201 16.86 10.13 -8.37
CA GLU A 201 17.20 8.70 -8.38
C GLU A 201 16.54 7.95 -9.54
N ARG A 202 15.29 8.29 -9.88
CA ARG A 202 14.59 7.72 -11.04
C ARG A 202 15.26 8.08 -12.35
N MET A 203 15.66 9.33 -12.53
CA MET A 203 16.40 9.78 -13.72
C MET A 203 17.75 9.09 -13.82
N ALA A 204 18.48 8.99 -12.70
CA ALA A 204 19.75 8.28 -12.65
C ALA A 204 19.62 6.80 -13.04
N ARG A 205 18.55 6.11 -12.61
CA ARG A 205 18.25 4.72 -13.01
C ARG A 205 17.87 4.58 -14.49
N LYS A 206 17.18 5.57 -15.08
CA LYS A 206 16.79 5.59 -16.50
C LYS A 206 17.91 6.00 -17.45
N GLY A 207 19.09 6.40 -16.93
CA GLY A 207 20.23 6.83 -17.73
C GLY A 207 20.28 8.33 -18.03
N ASP A 208 19.33 9.10 -17.50
CA ASP A 208 19.18 10.56 -17.74
C ASP A 208 20.10 11.40 -16.83
N ARG A 209 21.25 10.86 -16.45
CA ARG A 209 22.16 11.51 -15.47
C ARG A 209 22.68 12.85 -15.96
N SER A 210 22.88 13.02 -17.27
CA SER A 210 23.38 14.26 -17.88
C SER A 210 22.42 15.45 -17.74
N LEU A 211 21.12 15.19 -17.55
CA LEU A 211 20.13 16.24 -17.31
C LEU A 211 20.20 16.72 -15.86
N ILE A 212 20.28 15.78 -14.92
CA ILE A 212 20.35 16.10 -13.48
C ILE A 212 21.72 16.65 -13.07
N SER A 213 22.80 16.34 -13.80
CA SER A 213 24.15 16.85 -13.51
C SER A 213 24.31 18.36 -13.75
N ARG A 214 23.30 19.01 -14.35
CA ARG A 214 23.26 20.46 -14.58
C ARG A 214 22.64 21.22 -13.40
N ILE A 215 22.06 20.50 -12.44
CA ILE A 215 21.25 21.09 -11.36
C ILE A 215 22.11 21.23 -10.12
N VAL A 216 22.64 22.43 -9.88
CA VAL A 216 23.54 22.71 -8.75
C VAL A 216 22.79 22.98 -7.44
N ARG A 217 21.53 23.41 -7.54
CA ARG A 217 20.70 23.76 -6.37
C ARG A 217 19.23 23.44 -6.57
N VAL A 218 18.56 23.12 -5.47
CA VAL A 218 17.12 22.91 -5.35
C VAL A 218 16.56 23.95 -4.39
N LEU A 219 15.53 24.67 -4.84
CA LEU A 219 14.86 25.70 -4.06
C LEU A 219 13.44 25.26 -3.72
N LEU A 220 13.17 25.12 -2.43
CA LEU A 220 11.84 24.80 -1.92
C LEU A 220 11.13 26.12 -1.62
N ALA A 221 10.09 26.42 -2.38
CA ALA A 221 9.35 27.68 -2.28
C ALA A 221 7.89 27.42 -1.95
N GLU A 222 7.33 28.22 -1.06
CA GLU A 222 5.90 28.29 -0.83
C GLU A 222 5.23 29.14 -1.92
N GLY A 223 4.05 28.72 -2.39
CA GLY A 223 3.27 29.47 -3.37
C GLY A 223 1.82 29.02 -3.47
N ARG A 224 1.05 29.68 -4.34
CA ARG A 224 -0.40 29.44 -4.48
C ARG A 224 -0.76 28.15 -5.24
N LYS A 225 0.16 27.63 -6.05
CA LYS A 225 -0.06 26.43 -6.86
C LYS A 225 1.21 25.59 -6.88
N PRO A 226 1.10 24.25 -6.81
CA PRO A 226 2.24 23.36 -6.96
C PRO A 226 2.86 23.51 -8.35
N SER A 227 4.17 23.65 -8.43
CA SER A 227 4.90 23.68 -9.70
C SER A 227 6.36 23.27 -9.53
N ALA A 228 7.00 22.94 -10.64
CA ALA A 228 8.43 22.75 -10.73
C ALA A 228 8.95 23.56 -11.93
N ALA A 229 10.10 24.22 -11.77
CA ALA A 229 10.73 25.02 -12.81
C ALA A 229 12.25 24.90 -12.71
N LEU A 230 12.91 24.70 -13.84
CA LEU A 230 14.37 24.71 -13.95
C LEU A 230 14.81 26.02 -14.60
N LYS A 231 15.70 26.76 -13.95
CA LYS A 231 16.30 27.98 -14.51
C LYS A 231 17.74 28.11 -14.03
N ASP A 232 18.68 28.31 -14.96
CA ASP A 232 20.10 28.59 -14.66
C ASP A 232 20.74 27.58 -13.67
N GLY A 233 20.40 26.29 -13.82
CA GLY A 233 20.89 25.22 -12.93
C GLY A 233 20.23 25.17 -11.54
N ALA A 234 19.22 26.00 -11.29
CA ALA A 234 18.40 25.98 -10.10
C ALA A 234 17.02 25.34 -10.39
N LEU A 235 16.72 24.24 -9.70
CA LEU A 235 15.40 23.60 -9.72
C LEU A 235 14.53 24.19 -8.59
N THR A 236 13.60 25.06 -8.96
CA THR A 236 12.61 25.60 -8.02
C THR A 236 11.39 24.68 -7.96
N ILE A 237 11.09 24.20 -6.76
CA ILE A 237 9.92 23.41 -6.42
C ILE A 237 9.01 24.27 -5.57
N THR A 238 7.88 24.64 -6.16
CA THR A 238 6.84 25.40 -5.47
C THR A 238 5.83 24.43 -4.86
N TYR A 239 5.61 24.53 -3.56
CA TYR A 239 4.56 23.82 -2.85
C TYR A 239 3.47 24.77 -2.33
N SER A 240 2.24 24.27 -2.16
CA SER A 240 1.03 25.01 -1.80
C SER A 240 0.38 24.40 -0.55
N PRO A 241 0.57 25.01 0.63
CA PRO A 241 0.05 24.46 1.90
C PRO A 241 -1.46 24.25 1.92
N ASP A 242 -2.23 25.12 1.24
CA ASP A 242 -3.70 25.07 1.18
C ASP A 242 -4.25 23.80 0.53
N GLN A 243 -3.42 23.04 -0.18
CA GLN A 243 -3.79 21.81 -0.88
C GLN A 243 -3.33 20.55 -0.14
N GLY A 244 -2.83 20.70 1.10
CA GLY A 244 -2.29 19.59 1.88
C GLY A 244 -1.21 18.83 1.13
N LEU A 245 -1.29 17.50 1.11
CA LEU A 245 -0.28 16.68 0.45
C LEU A 245 -0.29 16.82 -1.08
N ALA A 246 -1.45 17.10 -1.69
CA ALA A 246 -1.54 17.40 -3.13
C ALA A 246 -0.87 18.74 -3.50
N GLY A 247 -0.52 19.55 -2.50
CA GLY A 247 0.15 20.82 -2.67
C GLY A 247 1.59 20.74 -3.13
N ARG A 248 2.15 19.56 -3.43
CA ARG A 248 3.50 19.41 -4.01
C ARG A 248 3.45 18.71 -5.37
N PRO A 249 4.37 19.02 -6.29
CA PRO A 249 4.49 18.23 -7.52
C PRO A 249 4.99 16.82 -7.21
N SER A 250 4.53 15.82 -7.97
CA SER A 250 5.08 14.46 -7.92
C SER A 250 6.48 14.38 -8.56
N SER A 251 7.20 13.28 -8.28
CA SER A 251 8.50 13.03 -8.91
C SER A 251 8.37 12.95 -10.42
N LYS A 252 7.27 12.37 -10.93
CA LYS A 252 7.02 12.27 -12.38
C LYS A 252 6.77 13.63 -13.02
N ARG A 253 6.10 14.55 -12.32
CA ARG A 253 5.96 15.94 -12.76
C ARG A 253 7.31 16.66 -12.79
N ILE A 254 8.16 16.46 -11.78
CA ILE A 254 9.52 17.03 -11.76
C ILE A 254 10.33 16.52 -12.95
N ILE A 255 10.37 15.20 -13.18
CA ILE A 255 11.07 14.59 -14.32
C ILE A 255 10.56 15.17 -15.64
N LYS A 256 9.24 15.33 -15.80
CA LYS A 256 8.64 15.93 -17.00
C LYS A 256 9.12 17.36 -17.25
N VAL A 257 9.41 18.13 -16.21
CA VAL A 257 9.98 19.49 -16.33
C VAL A 257 11.46 19.43 -16.70
N LEU A 258 12.22 18.48 -16.15
CA LEU A 258 13.65 18.33 -16.41
C LEU A 258 13.97 17.78 -17.81
N ASN A 259 13.02 17.07 -18.44
CA ASN A 259 13.13 16.54 -19.80
C ASN A 259 12.72 17.54 -20.90
N ARG A 260 12.35 18.78 -20.54
CA ARG A 260 12.04 19.84 -21.51
C ARG A 260 13.29 20.62 -21.87
#